data_AF-A0A7X7GQA5-F1
#
_entry.id   AF-A0A7X7GQA5-F1
#
_cell.length_a   1.000
_cell.length_b   1.000
_cell.length_c   1.000
_cell.angle_alpha   90.00
_cell.angle_beta   90.00
_cell.angle_gamma   90.00
#
_symmetry.space_group_name_H-M   'P 1'
#
loop_
_entity.id
_entity.type
_entity.pdbx_description
1 polymer ?
#
loop_
_entity_poly.entity_id
_entity_poly.type
_entity_poly.pdbx_seq_one_letter_code
_entity_poly.pdbx_strand_id
1 'polypeptide(L)'
;MASQWAALTTGGVEATLSLQSDWGSGYCADVFLDNHGDTPVTSWSVTLNTRQSSINQLWNGTRDGDTVTPVGHNQSIAPGGRVSFGFCATANGTDYLPTLASLSVVGGDPGGSGGASSGGSTGSGGSTSTGGTTSSGGSTSTGGTTSSGGSTSTGGATSTGGATSTGGASSGGSTSSGGATSTGGATLRIDSDWGSGYCASVDVDGATTWTVVVQLNQSEINNLWNGSFSTSGTTATVTGTHPGGFGFCARSLGSNYRPELVSSDGTGGGSSTGGSPSSGGAPNTGGGSNTGGAPGAGGGAADLPDLHGGPEGWASRYWDCCKPHCAWPNHGNTAACAADGVTPVSASTPSACGKEDEKGDAHACYDEAPRAISDHVSYGYIAVPNPTCGQCYHIQFTGQGQHNPNDPGSRAIAGKHMIVKVTNTGGDVQSNQFDVMIPGGGVGQNPDACAAQWGIDPSDLGATYGGFLGECGGSHEARKQCVRNKCSLLPAGPVRDGCHWFVDWYEVADNPKFRYEPVECPAGI
;
A
#
# COMPACT_ATOMS: atom_id res chain seq x y z
N MET A 1 -25.49 14.93 -9.68
CA MET A 1 -25.24 15.53 -8.35
C MET A 1 -24.95 14.39 -7.40
N ALA A 2 -23.67 14.17 -7.06
CA ALA A 2 -23.29 13.34 -5.93
C ALA A 2 -22.50 14.27 -5.01
N SER A 3 -23.12 14.69 -3.90
CA SER A 3 -22.44 15.37 -2.81
C SER A 3 -21.41 14.41 -2.23
N GLN A 4 -20.12 14.68 -2.39
CA GLN A 4 -19.11 14.07 -1.54
C GLN A 4 -19.10 14.85 -0.22
N TRP A 5 -19.28 14.11 0.87
CA TRP A 5 -19.44 14.60 2.22
C TRP A 5 -18.04 14.80 2.79
N ALA A 6 -17.71 16.03 3.21
CA ALA A 6 -16.37 16.36 3.70
C ALA A 6 -15.95 15.46 4.88
N ALA A 7 -14.72 14.94 4.84
CA ALA A 7 -14.11 14.21 5.94
C ALA A 7 -13.94 15.14 7.17
N LEU A 8 -14.08 14.58 8.37
CA LEU A 8 -13.82 15.29 9.62
C LEU A 8 -12.54 14.79 10.27
N THR A 9 -11.66 15.70 10.68
CA THR A 9 -10.40 15.34 11.35
C THR A 9 -10.34 15.91 12.77
N THR A 10 -9.85 15.10 13.72
CA THR A 10 -9.63 15.51 15.11
C THR A 10 -8.63 14.58 15.78
N GLY A 11 -7.60 15.14 16.43
CA GLY A 11 -6.60 14.37 17.20
C GLY A 11 -5.82 13.33 16.40
N GLY A 12 -5.54 13.62 15.12
CA GLY A 12 -4.90 12.67 14.19
C GLY A 12 -5.86 11.62 13.61
N VAL A 13 -7.14 11.64 13.98
CA VAL A 13 -8.15 10.71 13.46
C VAL A 13 -8.97 11.36 12.36
N GLU A 14 -9.16 10.65 11.26
CA GLU A 14 -10.04 11.03 10.15
C GLU A 14 -11.31 10.17 10.15
N ALA A 15 -12.47 10.82 10.10
CA ALA A 15 -13.76 10.17 9.90
C ALA A 15 -14.30 10.43 8.50
N THR A 16 -14.61 9.35 7.77
CA THR A 16 -15.20 9.39 6.42
C THR A 16 -16.53 8.65 6.37
N LEU A 17 -17.47 9.12 5.55
CA LEU A 17 -18.77 8.48 5.36
C LEU A 17 -18.88 7.96 3.92
N SER A 18 -19.25 6.69 3.78
CA SER A 18 -19.48 6.03 2.50
C SER A 18 -20.89 5.47 2.41
N LEU A 19 -21.60 5.80 1.33
CA LEU A 19 -22.94 5.29 1.07
C LEU A 19 -22.82 3.91 0.41
N GLN A 20 -23.26 2.86 1.10
CA GLN A 20 -23.21 1.48 0.58
C GLN A 20 -24.32 1.22 -0.42
N SER A 21 -25.49 1.79 -0.17
CA SER A 21 -26.66 1.63 -1.03
C SER A 21 -27.65 2.76 -0.80
N ASP A 22 -28.28 3.23 -1.87
CA ASP A 22 -29.37 4.19 -1.86
C ASP A 22 -30.49 3.70 -2.78
N TRP A 23 -31.69 3.56 -2.24
CA TRP A 23 -32.86 3.11 -2.99
C TRP A 23 -34.00 4.15 -2.97
N GLY A 24 -33.69 5.41 -2.65
CA GLY A 24 -34.61 6.53 -2.73
C GLY A 24 -35.58 6.67 -1.56
N SER A 25 -36.07 5.56 -0.98
CA SER A 25 -36.87 5.57 0.26
C SER A 25 -36.06 5.29 1.52
N GLY A 26 -34.75 5.07 1.36
CA GLY A 26 -33.80 4.82 2.43
C GLY A 26 -32.41 4.52 1.87
N TYR A 27 -31.46 4.38 2.78
CA TYR A 27 -30.06 4.08 2.43
C TYR A 27 -29.37 3.31 3.56
N CYS A 28 -28.22 2.73 3.25
CA CYS A 28 -27.25 2.24 4.23
C CYS A 28 -25.89 2.90 3.98
N ALA A 29 -25.18 3.25 5.05
CA ALA A 29 -23.88 3.90 5.01
C ALA A 29 -22.94 3.32 6.06
N ASP A 30 -21.64 3.36 5.76
CA ASP A 30 -20.57 3.08 6.71
C ASP A 30 -19.80 4.36 7.03
N VAL A 31 -19.34 4.48 8.26
CA VAL A 31 -18.42 5.52 8.72
C VAL A 31 -17.13 4.84 9.17
N PHE A 32 -16.01 5.25 8.59
CA PHE A 32 -14.68 4.76 8.93
C PHE A 32 -13.96 5.81 9.79
N LEU A 33 -13.24 5.35 10.81
CA LEU A 33 -12.35 6.17 11.62
C LEU A 33 -10.94 5.63 11.49
N ASP A 34 -10.06 6.42 10.89
CA ASP A 34 -8.66 6.12 10.65
C ASP A 34 -7.80 6.93 11.61
N ASN A 35 -7.02 6.28 12.48
CA ASN A 35 -6.08 6.96 13.35
C ASN A 35 -4.73 7.09 12.63
N HIS A 36 -4.49 8.26 12.03
CA HIS A 36 -3.22 8.60 11.40
C HIS A 36 -2.18 9.16 12.38
N GLY A 37 -2.54 9.32 13.65
CA GLY A 37 -1.64 9.80 14.70
C GLY A 37 -0.77 8.69 15.30
N ASP A 38 0.23 9.10 16.07
CA ASP A 38 1.22 8.21 16.68
C ASP A 38 0.79 7.69 18.07
N THR A 39 -0.32 8.20 18.61
CA THR A 39 -0.87 7.78 19.90
C THR A 39 -2.22 7.07 19.75
N PRO A 40 -2.49 6.05 20.59
CA PRO A 40 -3.73 5.29 20.50
C PRO A 40 -4.94 6.13 20.91
N VAL A 41 -6.01 5.99 20.15
CA VAL A 41 -7.34 6.49 20.50
C VAL A 41 -8.00 5.45 21.40
N THR A 42 -8.47 5.90 22.55
CA THR A 42 -9.08 5.07 23.60
C THR A 42 -10.61 5.17 23.65
N SER A 43 -11.18 6.15 22.96
CA SER A 43 -12.61 6.26 22.67
C SER A 43 -12.83 7.30 21.58
N TRP A 44 -13.96 7.23 20.89
CA TRP A 44 -14.38 8.21 19.89
C TRP A 44 -15.88 8.50 20.00
N SER A 45 -16.31 9.57 19.35
CA SER A 45 -17.72 9.96 19.23
C SER A 45 -17.92 10.70 17.92
N VAL A 46 -18.89 10.28 17.12
CA VAL A 46 -19.23 10.91 15.84
C VAL A 46 -20.68 11.38 15.89
N THR A 47 -20.91 12.68 15.67
CA THR A 47 -22.28 13.19 15.49
C THR A 47 -22.62 13.20 14.01
N LEU A 48 -23.69 12.50 13.66
CA LEU A 48 -24.25 12.47 12.32
C LEU A 48 -25.19 13.67 12.12
N ASN A 49 -25.38 14.10 10.88
CA ASN A 49 -26.52 14.92 10.49
C ASN A 49 -27.29 14.15 9.42
N THR A 50 -28.37 13.50 9.84
CA THR A 50 -29.20 12.62 9.00
C THR A 50 -30.23 13.40 8.18
N ARG A 51 -30.28 14.73 8.33
CA ARG A 51 -31.21 15.62 7.65
C ARG A 51 -32.65 15.09 7.71
N GLN A 52 -33.31 14.90 6.57
CA GLN A 52 -34.67 14.36 6.49
C GLN A 52 -34.69 12.82 6.44
N SER A 53 -33.86 12.14 7.25
CA SER A 53 -33.90 10.67 7.41
C SER A 53 -33.86 10.23 8.87
N SER A 54 -34.44 9.06 9.12
CA SER A 54 -34.48 8.42 10.44
C SER A 54 -33.71 7.10 10.41
N ILE A 55 -32.62 7.02 11.19
CA ILE A 55 -31.85 5.77 11.37
C ILE A 55 -32.72 4.72 12.06
N ASN A 56 -32.79 3.53 11.49
CA ASN A 56 -33.58 2.39 11.98
C ASN A 56 -32.74 1.15 12.33
N GLN A 57 -31.50 1.09 11.83
CA GLN A 57 -30.52 0.04 12.14
C GLN A 57 -29.14 0.67 12.31
N LEU A 58 -28.36 0.17 13.26
CA LEU A 58 -26.98 0.59 13.49
C LEU A 58 -26.19 -0.60 14.06
N TRP A 59 -24.95 -0.77 13.62
CA TRP A 59 -24.03 -1.81 14.10
C TRP A 59 -22.65 -1.22 14.39
N ASN A 60 -21.87 -1.92 15.23
CA ASN A 60 -20.54 -1.50 15.69
C ASN A 60 -20.51 -0.13 16.41
N GLY A 61 -21.65 0.36 16.90
CA GLY A 61 -21.76 1.56 17.72
C GLY A 61 -23.03 1.58 18.57
N THR A 62 -23.16 2.58 19.44
CA THR A 62 -24.34 2.89 20.24
C THR A 62 -24.74 4.34 19.97
N ARG A 63 -26.03 4.60 19.74
CA ARG A 63 -26.54 5.93 19.37
C ARG A 63 -27.36 6.57 20.49
N ASP A 64 -27.09 7.84 20.77
CA ASP A 64 -27.93 8.74 21.57
C ASP A 64 -28.16 10.04 20.78
N GLY A 65 -29.42 10.37 20.50
CA GLY A 65 -29.76 11.41 19.52
C GLY A 65 -29.09 11.13 18.19
N ASP A 66 -28.32 12.08 17.65
CA ASP A 66 -27.55 11.88 16.41
C ASP A 66 -26.08 11.50 16.65
N THR A 67 -25.70 11.25 17.89
CA THR A 67 -24.32 10.93 18.27
C THR A 67 -24.12 9.43 18.40
N VAL A 68 -23.09 8.90 17.72
CA VAL A 68 -22.68 7.51 17.76
C VAL A 68 -21.38 7.37 18.53
N THR A 69 -21.37 6.45 19.48
CA THR A 69 -20.22 6.08 20.33
C THR A 69 -19.86 4.61 20.12
N PRO A 70 -18.61 4.19 20.38
CA PRO A 70 -18.20 2.81 20.13
C PRO A 70 -18.88 1.80 21.05
N VAL A 71 -19.02 0.59 20.54
CA VAL A 71 -19.16 -0.63 21.38
C VAL A 71 -17.77 -1.14 21.78
N GLY A 72 -17.68 -2.00 22.79
CA GLY A 72 -16.40 -2.35 23.45
C GLY A 72 -15.29 -2.83 22.51
N HIS A 73 -15.58 -3.65 21.48
CA HIS A 73 -14.57 -4.11 20.52
C HIS A 73 -14.15 -3.05 19.50
N ASN A 74 -14.95 -1.99 19.36
CA ASN A 74 -14.76 -0.92 18.37
C ASN A 74 -14.23 0.37 19.00
N GLN A 75 -13.90 0.34 20.30
CA GLN A 75 -13.62 1.52 21.11
C GLN A 75 -12.21 2.08 20.90
N SER A 76 -11.21 1.20 20.78
CA SER A 76 -9.81 1.60 20.66
C SER A 76 -9.33 1.56 19.21
N ILE A 77 -8.57 2.57 18.80
CA ILE A 77 -7.92 2.64 17.49
C ILE A 77 -6.42 2.82 17.73
N ALA A 78 -5.63 1.80 17.39
CA ALA A 78 -4.17 1.90 17.45
C ALA A 78 -3.65 2.97 16.46
N PRO A 79 -2.44 3.50 16.64
CA PRO A 79 -1.75 4.26 15.59
C PRO A 79 -1.75 3.51 14.26
N GLY A 80 -2.10 4.19 13.16
CA GLY A 80 -2.31 3.61 11.83
C GLY A 80 -3.51 2.65 11.72
N GLY A 81 -4.30 2.51 12.79
CA GLY A 81 -5.44 1.60 12.85
C GLY A 81 -6.72 2.20 12.29
N ARG A 82 -7.66 1.33 11.93
CA ARG A 82 -9.01 1.69 11.46
C ARG A 82 -10.08 0.94 12.24
N VAL A 83 -11.16 1.65 12.55
CA VAL A 83 -12.43 1.05 12.99
C VAL A 83 -13.57 1.58 12.15
N SER A 84 -14.74 0.92 12.17
CA SER A 84 -15.91 1.41 11.45
C SER A 84 -17.22 1.07 12.15
N PHE A 85 -18.23 1.90 11.92
CA PHE A 85 -19.61 1.60 12.25
C PHE A 85 -20.50 1.87 11.04
N GLY A 86 -21.65 1.21 10.98
CA GLY A 86 -22.58 1.40 9.87
C GLY A 86 -24.02 1.50 10.35
N PHE A 87 -24.86 2.05 9.49
CA PHE A 87 -26.26 2.29 9.80
C PHE A 87 -27.12 2.32 8.54
N CYS A 88 -28.41 2.00 8.71
CA CYS A 88 -29.42 2.19 7.67
C CYS A 88 -30.50 3.15 8.16
N ALA A 89 -31.04 3.95 7.25
CA ALA A 89 -32.04 4.97 7.55
C ALA A 89 -33.17 4.98 6.52
N THR A 90 -34.36 5.39 6.97
CA THR A 90 -35.52 5.65 6.11
C THR A 90 -35.58 7.12 5.74
N ALA A 91 -35.80 7.42 4.46
CA ALA A 91 -35.98 8.79 3.97
C ALA A 91 -37.39 9.30 4.34
N ASN A 92 -37.47 10.46 4.97
CA ASN A 92 -38.71 11.15 5.33
C ASN A 92 -38.97 12.42 4.50
N GLY A 93 -38.05 12.76 3.60
CA GLY A 93 -38.11 13.94 2.75
C GLY A 93 -37.13 13.81 1.58
N THR A 94 -36.94 14.90 0.84
CA THR A 94 -36.09 14.93 -0.37
C THR A 94 -34.62 15.21 -0.08
N ASP A 95 -34.30 15.77 1.09
CA ASP A 95 -32.93 16.02 1.57
C ASP A 95 -32.59 15.03 2.69
N TYR A 96 -32.40 13.76 2.32
CA TYR A 96 -32.34 12.65 3.28
C TYR A 96 -30.96 12.01 3.44
N LEU A 97 -29.98 12.35 2.60
CA LEU A 97 -28.66 11.74 2.68
C LEU A 97 -27.86 12.25 3.91
N PRO A 98 -26.97 11.44 4.52
CA PRO A 98 -26.34 11.77 5.81
C PRO A 98 -24.99 12.49 5.69
N THR A 99 -24.74 13.42 6.62
CA THR A 99 -23.46 14.14 6.83
C THR A 99 -22.76 13.65 8.08
N LEU A 100 -21.45 13.88 8.15
CA LEU A 100 -20.75 13.98 9.42
C LEU A 100 -20.84 15.43 9.94
N ALA A 101 -21.28 15.63 11.18
CA ALA A 101 -21.42 16.95 11.80
C ALA A 101 -20.24 17.29 12.73
N SER A 102 -19.77 16.32 13.51
CA SER A 102 -18.58 16.47 14.35
C SER A 102 -17.91 15.12 14.66
N LEU A 103 -16.62 15.17 14.95
CA LEU A 103 -15.80 14.06 15.46
C LEU A 103 -15.14 14.51 16.78
N SER A 104 -15.14 13.64 17.78
CA SER A 104 -14.40 13.81 19.03
C SER A 104 -13.69 12.51 19.39
N VAL A 105 -12.46 12.59 19.91
CA VAL A 105 -11.65 11.44 20.30
C VAL A 105 -11.07 11.64 21.69
N VAL A 106 -10.85 10.55 22.42
CA VAL A 106 -10.18 10.49 23.72
C VAL A 106 -8.93 9.64 23.56
N GLY A 107 -7.76 10.13 23.96
CA GLY A 107 -6.49 9.63 23.43
C GLY A 107 -6.20 10.24 22.05
N GLY A 108 -5.17 9.78 21.35
CA GLY A 108 -4.68 10.45 20.15
C GLY A 108 -3.83 11.70 20.45
N ASP A 109 -3.21 12.26 19.42
CA ASP A 109 -2.13 13.23 19.59
C ASP A 109 -2.66 14.57 20.10
N PRO A 110 -2.03 15.18 21.13
CA PRO A 110 -2.46 16.47 21.65
C PRO A 110 -1.93 17.61 20.75
N GLY A 111 -2.54 17.80 19.58
CA GLY A 111 -2.32 18.97 18.73
C GLY A 111 -2.92 18.79 17.33
N GLY A 112 -3.85 19.60 16.83
CA GLY A 112 -4.40 20.86 17.32
C GLY A 112 -5.88 21.02 17.00
N SER A 113 -6.52 21.79 17.86
CA SER A 113 -7.89 22.27 17.79
C SER A 113 -8.14 23.14 16.56
N GLY A 114 -8.98 22.66 15.63
CA GLY A 114 -9.81 23.49 14.76
C GLY A 114 -11.13 23.80 15.46
N GLY A 115 -11.07 24.49 16.60
CA GLY A 115 -12.25 24.93 17.33
C GLY A 115 -12.95 26.07 16.58
N ALA A 116 -14.19 25.82 16.20
CA ALA A 116 -15.13 26.84 15.74
C ALA A 116 -15.16 28.04 16.71
N SER A 117 -15.17 29.26 16.14
CA SER A 117 -15.57 30.46 16.88
C SER A 117 -16.77 31.10 16.18
N SER A 118 -17.94 30.92 16.79
CA SER A 118 -19.04 31.88 16.75
C SER A 118 -19.45 32.13 18.19
N GLY A 119 -19.31 33.38 18.64
CA GLY A 119 -19.40 33.75 20.05
C GLY A 119 -20.81 33.81 20.64
N GLY A 120 -20.86 34.12 21.94
CA GLY A 120 -22.07 34.62 22.60
C GLY A 120 -22.33 34.16 24.04
N SER A 121 -21.64 34.81 24.99
CA SER A 121 -22.15 35.34 26.27
C SER A 121 -22.85 34.49 27.36
N THR A 122 -22.26 34.63 28.56
CA THR A 122 -22.84 34.91 29.90
C THR A 122 -23.46 33.79 30.76
N GLY A 123 -22.99 33.72 32.02
CA GLY A 123 -23.77 33.20 33.15
C GLY A 123 -22.95 32.72 34.36
N SER A 124 -22.66 33.62 35.29
CA SER A 124 -21.96 33.43 36.57
C SER A 124 -22.62 32.43 37.54
N GLY A 125 -21.84 31.82 38.46
CA GLY A 125 -22.40 31.19 39.67
C GLY A 125 -21.44 30.41 40.58
N GLY A 126 -20.69 31.12 41.43
CA GLY A 126 -20.46 30.86 42.87
C GLY A 126 -20.06 29.47 43.40
N SER A 127 -18.86 29.44 44.01
CA SER A 127 -18.34 28.42 44.92
C SER A 127 -19.17 28.21 46.20
N THR A 128 -19.20 27.00 46.76
CA THR A 128 -18.93 26.76 48.21
C THR A 128 -18.66 25.29 48.54
N SER A 129 -17.75 25.08 49.48
CA SER A 129 -17.29 23.82 50.06
C SER A 129 -17.79 23.66 51.50
N THR A 130 -18.08 22.43 51.92
CA THR A 130 -18.09 21.90 53.32
C THR A 130 -18.31 20.38 53.19
N GLY A 131 -17.61 19.42 53.82
CA GLY A 131 -16.90 19.38 55.10
C GLY A 131 -17.75 18.58 56.11
N GLY A 132 -17.38 17.32 56.43
CA GLY A 132 -18.00 16.55 57.52
C GLY A 132 -17.65 15.05 57.56
N THR A 133 -17.20 14.57 58.71
CA THR A 133 -16.53 13.28 58.99
C THR A 133 -17.41 12.24 59.71
N THR A 134 -16.87 11.00 59.80
CA THR A 134 -16.92 10.00 60.91
C THR A 134 -18.13 9.07 61.15
N SER A 135 -17.90 7.78 60.84
CA SER A 135 -17.92 6.53 61.65
C SER A 135 -19.08 6.05 62.55
N SER A 136 -19.11 4.70 62.64
CA SER A 136 -19.75 3.75 63.60
C SER A 136 -21.13 3.19 63.19
N GLY A 137 -21.46 1.89 63.29
CA GLY A 137 -20.79 0.67 63.76
C GLY A 137 -21.82 -0.49 63.75
N GLY A 138 -21.40 -1.75 63.96
CA GLY A 138 -22.28 -2.83 64.45
C GLY A 138 -22.22 -4.21 63.76
N SER A 139 -21.56 -5.15 64.45
CA SER A 139 -21.63 -6.63 64.52
C SER A 139 -22.91 -7.33 64.00
N THR A 140 -22.95 -8.62 63.57
CA THR A 140 -22.74 -9.86 64.37
C THR A 140 -22.87 -11.12 63.46
N SER A 141 -22.34 -12.26 63.95
CA SER A 141 -22.09 -13.58 63.34
C SER A 141 -23.25 -14.61 63.34
N THR A 142 -22.92 -15.85 62.89
CA THR A 142 -23.56 -17.21 63.03
C THR A 142 -24.62 -17.58 61.98
N GLY A 143 -24.70 -18.77 61.36
CA GLY A 143 -24.03 -20.07 61.37
C GLY A 143 -24.96 -21.14 60.70
N GLY A 144 -24.45 -22.27 60.18
CA GLY A 144 -25.29 -23.41 59.74
C GLY A 144 -24.71 -24.32 58.63
N THR A 145 -24.95 -25.63 58.71
CA THR A 145 -24.13 -26.76 58.23
C THR A 145 -24.80 -27.72 57.21
N THR A 146 -23.99 -28.55 56.49
CA THR A 146 -24.20 -29.97 55.99
C THR A 146 -25.34 -30.31 54.99
N SER A 147 -25.33 -31.29 54.06
CA SER A 147 -24.40 -32.31 53.49
C SER A 147 -25.04 -33.05 52.26
N SER A 148 -24.18 -33.53 51.34
CA SER A 148 -24.15 -34.85 50.61
C SER A 148 -25.17 -35.35 49.55
N GLY A 149 -24.60 -35.98 48.50
CA GLY A 149 -25.13 -37.10 47.67
C GLY A 149 -24.84 -36.91 46.17
N GLY A 150 -24.28 -37.82 45.34
CA GLY A 150 -23.81 -39.21 45.41
C GLY A 150 -23.48 -39.68 43.96
N SER A 151 -22.52 -40.60 43.79
CA SER A 151 -21.96 -41.09 42.51
C SER A 151 -22.81 -42.17 41.81
N THR A 152 -22.62 -42.39 40.49
CA THR A 152 -22.71 -43.73 39.88
C THR A 152 -21.98 -43.82 38.52
N SER A 153 -21.29 -44.94 38.29
CA SER A 153 -20.64 -45.37 37.05
C SER A 153 -20.76 -46.91 36.95
N THR A 154 -21.13 -47.50 35.80
CA THR A 154 -20.54 -48.76 35.23
C THR A 154 -21.24 -49.30 33.95
N GLY A 155 -20.43 -49.93 33.08
CA GLY A 155 -20.77 -51.05 32.17
C GLY A 155 -20.88 -50.68 30.67
N GLY A 156 -20.26 -51.34 29.68
CA GLY A 156 -19.44 -52.56 29.60
C GLY A 156 -19.00 -52.81 28.12
N ALA A 157 -17.99 -53.66 27.92
CA ALA A 157 -17.20 -53.94 26.69
C ALA A 157 -17.88 -54.91 25.67
N THR A 158 -17.26 -55.18 24.49
CA THR A 158 -16.69 -56.51 24.03
C THR A 158 -16.09 -56.48 22.57
N SER A 159 -14.80 -56.91 22.41
CA SER A 159 -14.09 -57.76 21.38
C SER A 159 -14.16 -57.53 19.83
N THR A 160 -13.22 -57.89 18.92
CA THR A 160 -12.12 -58.90 18.87
C THR A 160 -11.15 -58.74 17.64
N GLY A 161 -9.84 -59.04 17.80
CA GLY A 161 -8.90 -59.78 16.89
C GLY A 161 -8.37 -59.15 15.57
N GLY A 162 -7.09 -59.25 15.15
CA GLY A 162 -5.86 -59.86 15.69
C GLY A 162 -4.59 -59.70 14.78
N ALA A 163 -3.41 -59.81 15.41
CA ALA A 163 -2.04 -60.32 15.04
C ALA A 163 -1.36 -59.98 13.66
N THR A 164 -0.04 -59.82 13.46
CA THR A 164 1.22 -60.28 14.15
C THR A 164 2.49 -59.54 13.65
N SER A 165 3.46 -59.24 14.56
CA SER A 165 4.97 -59.26 14.54
C SER A 165 5.82 -58.78 13.33
N THR A 166 7.03 -58.19 13.40
CA THR A 166 8.20 -58.12 14.34
C THR A 166 9.20 -57.07 13.74
N GLY A 167 10.09 -56.30 14.40
CA GLY A 167 10.52 -56.16 15.80
C GLY A 167 11.64 -55.09 15.99
N GLY A 168 11.71 -54.50 17.20
CA GLY A 168 12.92 -54.11 17.97
C GLY A 168 13.62 -52.77 17.64
N ALA A 169 14.06 -51.91 18.57
CA ALA A 169 14.13 -51.93 20.04
C ALA A 169 14.12 -50.48 20.62
N SER A 170 13.77 -50.38 21.91
CA SER A 170 13.52 -49.22 22.79
C SER A 170 14.75 -48.29 23.02
N SER A 171 14.71 -47.10 23.64
CA SER A 171 13.83 -46.51 24.68
C SER A 171 14.18 -45.02 24.89
N GLY A 172 13.20 -44.20 25.30
CA GLY A 172 13.44 -42.90 25.96
C GLY A 172 12.38 -41.85 25.65
N GLY A 173 11.22 -41.91 26.30
CA GLY A 173 10.09 -41.03 26.04
C GLY A 173 10.08 -39.71 26.81
N SER A 174 9.35 -38.74 26.27
CA SER A 174 8.45 -37.83 27.00
C SER A 174 7.36 -37.33 26.03
N THR A 175 6.10 -37.60 26.37
CA THR A 175 4.89 -36.89 25.88
C THR A 175 4.97 -35.43 26.30
N SER A 176 4.58 -34.41 25.52
CA SER A 176 3.25 -34.18 24.94
C SER A 176 3.23 -32.98 23.97
N SER A 177 2.24 -33.01 23.06
CA SER A 177 1.50 -31.90 22.40
C SER A 177 2.18 -30.98 21.38
N GLY A 178 1.62 -30.96 20.17
CA GLY A 178 1.70 -29.84 19.21
C GLY A 178 2.58 -30.15 18.00
N GLY A 179 1.98 -30.22 16.81
CA GLY A 179 2.66 -30.60 15.57
C GLY A 179 3.86 -29.71 15.23
N ALA A 180 5.00 -30.34 14.98
CA ALA A 180 6.11 -29.71 14.28
C ALA A 180 5.71 -29.55 12.81
N THR A 181 5.50 -28.31 12.36
CA THR A 181 5.46 -27.98 10.93
C THR A 181 6.91 -27.99 10.45
N SER A 182 7.20 -28.85 9.48
CA SER A 182 8.48 -28.89 8.76
C SER A 182 8.77 -27.54 8.11
N THR A 183 9.89 -26.92 8.47
CA THR A 183 10.41 -25.71 7.82
C THR A 183 10.80 -26.06 6.39
N GLY A 184 9.97 -25.67 5.42
CA GLY A 184 10.44 -25.51 4.05
C GLY A 184 11.53 -24.44 4.01
N GLY A 185 12.47 -24.55 3.06
CA GLY A 185 13.57 -23.61 2.95
C GLY A 185 13.06 -22.16 2.84
N ALA A 186 13.69 -21.25 3.57
CA ALA A 186 13.47 -19.82 3.44
C ALA A 186 14.64 -19.20 2.68
N THR A 187 14.36 -18.31 1.73
CA THR A 187 15.38 -17.56 0.98
C THR A 187 15.16 -16.07 1.16
N LEU A 188 16.19 -15.34 1.58
CA LEU A 188 16.15 -13.90 1.76
C LEU A 188 16.85 -13.20 0.59
N ARG A 189 16.20 -12.19 0.04
CA ARG A 189 16.69 -11.35 -1.05
C ARG A 189 16.51 -9.89 -0.67
N ILE A 190 17.56 -9.09 -0.77
CA ILE A 190 17.46 -7.63 -0.64
C ILE A 190 16.90 -7.09 -1.97
N ASP A 191 15.73 -6.46 -1.93
CA ASP A 191 15.05 -5.88 -3.08
C ASP A 191 15.67 -4.54 -3.49
N SER A 192 16.02 -3.73 -2.49
CA SER A 192 16.62 -2.42 -2.67
C SER A 192 17.46 -2.06 -1.46
N ASP A 193 18.61 -1.41 -1.68
CA ASP A 193 19.47 -0.90 -0.61
C ASP A 193 19.99 0.48 -1.01
N TRP A 194 19.69 1.49 -0.19
CA TRP A 194 19.99 2.90 -0.47
C TRP A 194 20.97 3.49 0.56
N GLY A 195 21.73 2.66 1.28
CA GLY A 195 22.78 3.10 2.21
C GLY A 195 22.26 3.52 3.59
N SER A 196 21.13 4.22 3.66
CA SER A 196 20.46 4.57 4.92
C SER A 196 19.33 3.60 5.31
N GLY A 197 19.09 2.57 4.51
CA GLY A 197 18.09 1.52 4.73
C GLY A 197 18.00 0.58 3.53
N TYR A 198 17.14 -0.42 3.65
CA TYR A 198 16.88 -1.40 2.61
C TYR A 198 15.46 -1.94 2.70
N CYS A 199 14.96 -2.53 1.62
CA CYS A 199 13.83 -3.45 1.64
C CYS A 199 14.30 -4.84 1.20
N ALA A 200 13.75 -5.87 1.83
CA ALA A 200 14.07 -7.26 1.55
C ALA A 200 12.81 -8.13 1.57
N SER A 201 12.82 -9.15 0.73
CA SER A 201 11.81 -10.18 0.62
C SER A 201 12.36 -11.50 1.11
N VAL A 202 11.53 -12.26 1.81
CA VAL A 202 11.83 -13.60 2.29
C VAL A 202 10.77 -14.53 1.75
N ASP A 203 11.15 -15.38 0.80
CA ASP A 203 10.29 -16.42 0.26
C ASP A 203 10.39 -17.67 1.14
N VAL A 204 9.25 -18.28 1.45
CA VAL A 204 9.18 -19.51 2.26
C VAL A 204 8.47 -20.59 1.45
N ASP A 205 9.21 -21.64 1.09
CA ASP A 205 8.74 -22.66 0.17
C ASP A 205 7.87 -23.72 0.84
N GLY A 206 6.75 -24.08 0.19
CA GLY A 206 5.95 -25.26 0.56
C GLY A 206 5.22 -25.20 1.90
N ALA A 207 5.22 -24.06 2.60
CA ALA A 207 4.60 -23.90 3.90
C ALA A 207 3.42 -22.91 3.86
N THR A 208 2.25 -23.32 4.36
CA THR A 208 1.07 -22.46 4.55
C THR A 208 1.04 -21.77 5.92
N THR A 209 1.88 -22.23 6.85
CA THR A 209 2.19 -21.56 8.11
C THR A 209 3.69 -21.64 8.30
N TRP A 210 4.33 -20.53 8.64
CA TRP A 210 5.78 -20.47 8.74
C TRP A 210 6.23 -19.51 9.82
N THR A 211 7.44 -19.72 10.30
CA THR A 211 8.14 -18.83 11.23
C THR A 211 9.57 -18.73 10.74
N VAL A 212 10.03 -17.51 10.48
CA VAL A 212 11.37 -17.21 10.01
C VAL A 212 12.04 -16.26 10.96
N VAL A 213 13.31 -16.51 11.25
CA VAL A 213 14.13 -15.65 12.09
C VAL A 213 15.14 -14.93 11.20
N VAL A 214 15.08 -13.60 11.20
CA VAL A 214 15.95 -12.71 10.44
C VAL A 214 16.87 -11.98 11.40
N GLN A 215 18.17 -12.08 11.18
CA GLN A 215 19.16 -11.24 11.84
C GLN A 215 19.20 -9.89 11.13
N LEU A 216 18.83 -8.81 11.82
CA LEU A 216 18.80 -7.44 11.30
C LEU A 216 20.15 -6.72 11.42
N ASN A 217 21.07 -7.25 12.23
CA ASN A 217 22.34 -6.60 12.55
C ASN A 217 22.12 -5.16 13.06
N GLN A 218 22.73 -4.15 12.44
CA GLN A 218 22.54 -2.73 12.75
C GLN A 218 21.42 -2.11 11.91
N SER A 219 20.25 -2.74 11.88
CA SER A 219 19.05 -2.17 11.27
C SER A 219 17.81 -2.37 12.12
N GLU A 220 16.79 -1.56 11.88
CA GLU A 220 15.50 -1.65 12.55
C GLU A 220 14.38 -1.66 11.51
N ILE A 221 13.51 -2.67 11.59
CA ILE A 221 12.34 -2.80 10.72
C ILE A 221 11.42 -1.60 10.94
N ASN A 222 11.15 -0.84 9.88
CA ASN A 222 10.20 0.27 9.89
C ASN A 222 8.87 -0.09 9.22
N ASN A 223 8.87 -1.10 8.35
CA ASN A 223 7.66 -1.62 7.73
C ASN A 223 7.83 -3.11 7.44
N LEU A 224 6.78 -3.91 7.62
CA LEU A 224 6.75 -5.33 7.27
C LEU A 224 5.35 -5.68 6.79
N TRP A 225 5.26 -6.42 5.71
CA TRP A 225 4.01 -6.88 5.11
C TRP A 225 4.00 -8.39 4.96
N ASN A 226 2.82 -8.98 4.82
CA ASN A 226 2.63 -10.43 4.65
C ASN A 226 3.22 -11.26 5.82
N GLY A 227 3.21 -10.70 7.04
CA GLY A 227 3.66 -11.38 8.24
C GLY A 227 3.40 -10.55 9.49
N SER A 228 3.51 -11.20 10.65
CA SER A 228 3.57 -10.53 11.96
C SER A 228 4.96 -10.77 12.52
N PHE A 229 5.56 -9.76 13.15
CA PHE A 229 6.91 -9.89 13.68
C PHE A 229 7.03 -9.43 15.12
N SER A 230 8.06 -9.95 15.78
CA SER A 230 8.54 -9.45 17.06
C SER A 230 10.06 -9.32 16.98
N THR A 231 10.60 -8.28 17.61
CA THR A 231 12.05 -8.05 17.66
C THR A 231 12.59 -8.37 19.06
N SER A 232 13.75 -9.00 19.10
CA SER A 232 14.53 -9.21 20.31
C SER A 232 15.99 -8.92 20.01
N GLY A 233 16.50 -7.80 20.51
CA GLY A 233 17.84 -7.33 20.15
C GLY A 233 17.96 -7.06 18.65
N THR A 234 18.95 -7.69 18.01
CA THR A 234 19.22 -7.55 16.57
C THR A 234 18.49 -8.56 15.70
N THR A 235 17.51 -9.27 16.24
CA THR A 235 16.85 -10.38 15.55
C THR A 235 15.34 -10.15 15.50
N ALA A 236 14.72 -10.42 14.35
CA ALA A 236 13.29 -10.38 14.13
C ALA A 236 12.76 -11.80 13.89
N THR A 237 11.78 -12.21 14.69
CA THR A 237 11.02 -13.44 14.44
C THR A 237 9.73 -13.05 13.73
N VAL A 238 9.56 -13.53 12.51
CA VAL A 238 8.42 -13.23 11.64
C VAL A 238 7.59 -14.50 11.42
N THR A 239 6.29 -14.41 11.61
CA THR A 239 5.33 -15.51 11.45
C THR A 239 4.28 -15.16 10.42
N GLY A 240 3.87 -16.12 9.60
CA GLY A 240 2.76 -15.97 8.66
C GLY A 240 1.89 -17.22 8.56
N THR A 241 0.63 -17.02 8.21
CA THR A 241 -0.38 -18.09 8.07
C THR A 241 -0.93 -18.21 6.65
N HIS A 242 -0.09 -17.86 5.67
CA HIS A 242 -0.37 -18.02 4.24
C HIS A 242 0.90 -18.50 3.51
N PRO A 243 0.79 -19.11 2.31
CA PRO A 243 1.96 -19.40 1.49
C PRO A 243 2.60 -18.11 0.93
N GLY A 244 3.91 -18.14 0.62
CA GLY A 244 4.56 -17.06 -0.14
C GLY A 244 5.37 -16.03 0.66
N GLY A 245 5.81 -16.36 1.88
CA GLY A 245 6.79 -15.54 2.59
C GLY A 245 6.33 -14.13 2.96
N PHE A 246 7.28 -13.23 3.21
CA PHE A 246 7.01 -11.85 3.64
C PHE A 246 8.02 -10.87 3.08
N GLY A 247 7.73 -9.58 3.14
CA GLY A 247 8.70 -8.54 2.85
C GLY A 247 8.73 -7.48 3.94
N PHE A 248 9.85 -6.79 4.03
CA PHE A 248 10.06 -5.77 5.04
C PHE A 248 11.06 -4.73 4.58
N CYS A 249 10.91 -3.51 5.08
CA CYS A 249 11.93 -2.49 4.99
C CYS A 249 12.52 -2.23 6.38
N ALA A 250 13.78 -1.85 6.40
CA ALA A 250 14.49 -1.49 7.62
C ALA A 250 15.39 -0.29 7.38
N ARG A 251 15.51 0.56 8.40
CA ARG A 251 16.45 1.68 8.42
C ARG A 251 17.81 1.23 8.94
N SER A 252 18.87 1.76 8.36
CA SER A 252 20.25 1.52 8.81
C SER A 252 20.55 2.30 10.09
N LEU A 253 21.19 1.64 11.06
CA LEU A 253 21.68 2.20 12.32
C LEU A 253 23.22 2.26 12.38
N GLY A 254 23.91 1.71 11.37
CA GLY A 254 25.37 1.57 11.35
C GLY A 254 25.85 0.93 10.05
N SER A 255 27.14 0.67 9.91
CA SER A 255 27.72 0.16 8.66
C SER A 255 27.41 -1.31 8.37
N ASN A 256 27.05 -2.10 9.40
CA ASN A 256 26.67 -3.51 9.25
C ASN A 256 25.16 -3.69 9.43
N TYR A 257 24.37 -3.18 8.49
CA TYR A 257 22.91 -3.09 8.62
C TYR A 257 22.13 -4.11 7.77
N ARG A 258 22.78 -4.89 6.91
CA ARG A 258 22.10 -5.82 6.00
C ARG A 258 21.57 -7.05 6.76
N PRO A 259 20.40 -7.59 6.34
CA PRO A 259 19.79 -8.72 7.03
C PRO A 259 20.36 -10.06 6.57
N GLU A 260 20.27 -11.07 7.44
CA GLU A 260 20.62 -12.45 7.12
C GLU A 260 19.59 -13.42 7.73
N LEU A 261 19.35 -14.57 7.10
CA LEU A 261 18.51 -15.61 7.69
C LEU A 261 19.29 -16.35 8.77
N VAL A 262 18.66 -16.51 9.94
CA VAL A 262 19.21 -17.36 10.99
C VAL A 262 18.81 -18.80 10.69
N SER A 263 19.77 -19.63 10.25
CA SER A 263 19.52 -21.07 10.12
C SER A 263 19.37 -21.72 11.50
N SER A 264 18.50 -22.72 11.63
CA SER A 264 18.30 -23.47 12.87
C SER A 264 19.44 -24.44 13.21
N ASP A 265 20.54 -24.41 12.47
CA ASP A 265 21.70 -25.28 12.71
C ASP A 265 22.74 -24.53 13.55
N GLY A 266 22.47 -24.44 14.85
CA GLY A 266 23.45 -23.95 15.81
C GLY A 266 24.63 -24.91 15.94
N THR A 267 25.83 -24.48 15.54
CA THR A 267 27.08 -24.76 16.26
C THR A 267 28.10 -23.67 15.96
N GLY A 268 28.65 -23.07 17.01
CA GLY A 268 29.56 -21.93 16.92
C GLY A 268 30.93 -22.25 16.34
N GLY A 269 31.59 -21.19 15.87
CA GLY A 269 33.00 -21.19 15.48
C GLY A 269 33.40 -19.77 15.11
N GLY A 270 33.92 -19.02 16.08
CA GLY A 270 34.39 -17.66 15.86
C GLY A 270 35.60 -17.59 14.94
N SER A 271 35.72 -16.48 14.22
CA SER A 271 37.02 -15.96 13.83
C SER A 271 36.96 -14.43 13.78
N SER A 272 37.51 -13.84 14.83
CA SER A 272 37.84 -12.44 14.97
C SER A 272 39.13 -12.10 14.22
N THR A 273 39.09 -11.06 13.39
CA THR A 273 40.20 -10.11 13.13
C THR A 273 39.50 -8.83 12.65
N GLY A 274 39.40 -7.72 13.38
CA GLY A 274 40.40 -7.07 14.24
C GLY A 274 40.96 -5.87 13.46
N GLY A 275 40.50 -4.64 13.76
CA GLY A 275 41.08 -3.44 13.15
C GLY A 275 40.25 -2.15 13.26
N SER A 276 40.23 -1.54 14.44
CA SER A 276 40.12 -0.07 14.64
C SER A 276 40.98 0.23 15.88
N PRO A 277 41.72 1.36 15.95
CA PRO A 277 41.12 2.70 16.10
C PRO A 277 41.91 3.80 15.35
N SER A 278 41.42 5.05 15.19
CA SER A 278 41.59 6.16 16.14
C SER A 278 41.07 7.45 15.47
N SER A 279 40.03 8.09 15.99
CA SER A 279 40.05 9.34 16.79
C SER A 279 40.41 10.66 16.08
N GLY A 280 39.47 11.62 16.12
CA GLY A 280 39.77 12.99 16.55
C GLY A 280 39.62 14.10 15.50
N GLY A 281 38.72 15.05 15.77
CA GLY A 281 38.90 16.45 15.34
C GLY A 281 37.66 17.15 14.77
N ALA A 282 36.92 17.84 15.63
CA ALA A 282 36.26 19.11 15.33
C ALA A 282 36.69 20.11 16.45
N PRO A 283 36.55 21.45 16.35
CA PRO A 283 35.78 22.23 15.37
C PRO A 283 36.42 23.57 14.89
N ASN A 284 35.71 24.27 13.99
CA ASN A 284 35.28 25.69 14.07
C ASN A 284 35.74 26.71 12.98
N THR A 285 34.90 27.76 12.89
CA THR A 285 34.90 28.99 12.07
C THR A 285 34.23 28.87 10.69
N GLY A 286 33.23 29.65 10.28
CA GLY A 286 32.58 30.84 10.85
C GLY A 286 32.44 31.92 9.75
N GLY A 287 31.21 32.32 9.42
CA GLY A 287 30.95 33.50 8.57
C GLY A 287 29.60 33.45 7.86
N GLY A 288 28.63 34.24 8.31
CA GLY A 288 27.30 34.37 7.72
C GLY A 288 27.03 35.73 7.08
N SER A 289 25.95 35.83 6.28
CA SER A 289 24.85 36.80 6.40
C SER A 289 24.03 36.94 5.10
N ASN A 290 22.71 36.74 5.20
CA ASN A 290 21.56 37.50 4.63
C ASN A 290 21.47 37.76 3.09
N THR A 291 20.33 37.73 2.38
CA THR A 291 18.87 37.88 2.63
C THR A 291 18.07 37.39 1.40
N GLY A 292 16.81 36.98 1.57
CA GLY A 292 15.78 37.02 0.49
C GLY A 292 14.73 35.91 0.61
N GLY A 293 13.45 36.25 0.78
CA GLY A 293 12.40 35.32 1.21
C GLY A 293 11.34 34.92 0.17
N ALA A 294 10.49 33.99 0.64
CA ALA A 294 9.20 33.50 0.14
C ALA A 294 9.20 32.45 -1.01
N PRO A 295 8.13 31.64 -1.17
CA PRO A 295 7.67 30.62 -0.21
C PRO A 295 7.43 29.23 -0.86
N GLY A 296 7.50 28.18 -0.04
CA GLY A 296 6.66 26.97 -0.13
C GLY A 296 6.84 26.03 -1.32
N ALA A 297 7.88 25.19 -1.30
CA ALA A 297 7.94 23.96 -2.08
C ALA A 297 7.83 22.76 -1.14
N GLY A 298 6.98 21.79 -1.49
CA GLY A 298 6.97 20.46 -0.87
C GLY A 298 5.61 19.98 -0.36
N GLY A 299 4.57 20.00 -1.19
CA GLY A 299 3.39 19.17 -0.96
C GLY A 299 3.66 17.76 -1.50
N GLY A 300 3.88 16.80 -0.60
CA GLY A 300 3.89 15.38 -0.96
C GLY A 300 2.53 14.98 -1.52
N ALA A 301 2.52 14.16 -2.56
CA ALA A 301 1.34 13.75 -3.31
C ALA A 301 0.40 12.84 -2.49
N ALA A 302 -0.35 13.43 -1.56
CA ALA A 302 -1.50 12.82 -0.91
C ALA A 302 -2.77 13.37 -1.59
N ASP A 303 -3.42 12.50 -2.36
CA ASP A 303 -4.65 12.65 -3.15
C ASP A 303 -4.74 13.83 -4.15
N LEU A 304 -4.81 13.47 -5.43
CA LEU A 304 -5.12 14.40 -6.51
C LEU A 304 -6.63 14.63 -6.57
N PRO A 305 -7.11 15.85 -6.88
CA PRO A 305 -8.54 16.14 -6.91
C PRO A 305 -9.29 15.36 -8.00
N ASP A 306 -10.58 15.10 -7.81
CA ASP A 306 -11.43 14.53 -8.86
C ASP A 306 -11.55 15.47 -10.07
N LEU A 307 -11.53 14.89 -11.28
CA LEU A 307 -11.77 15.63 -12.52
C LEU A 307 -13.26 15.63 -12.84
N HIS A 308 -13.94 16.73 -12.50
CA HIS A 308 -15.38 16.90 -12.74
C HIS A 308 -15.73 17.42 -14.15
N GLY A 309 -14.75 17.49 -15.06
CA GLY A 309 -14.87 18.00 -16.43
C GLY A 309 -13.61 17.72 -17.25
N GLY A 310 -13.42 18.47 -18.34
CA GLY A 310 -12.22 18.36 -19.18
C GLY A 310 -12.37 17.39 -20.36
N PRO A 311 -11.40 17.42 -21.29
CA PRO A 311 -11.38 16.53 -22.45
C PRO A 311 -11.30 15.05 -22.02
N GLU A 312 -11.95 14.20 -22.81
CA GLU A 312 -11.87 12.75 -22.65
C GLU A 312 -10.85 12.16 -23.62
N GLY A 313 -10.06 11.23 -23.12
CA GLY A 313 -9.07 10.48 -23.87
C GLY A 313 -9.11 9.00 -23.52
N TRP A 314 -8.21 8.25 -24.12
CA TRP A 314 -8.02 6.84 -23.81
C TRP A 314 -6.56 6.48 -23.87
N ALA A 315 -6.18 5.49 -23.05
CA ALA A 315 -4.81 5.03 -22.96
C ALA A 315 -4.59 3.86 -23.89
N SER A 316 -3.46 3.81 -24.59
CA SER A 316 -2.85 2.56 -25.01
C SER A 316 -1.65 2.26 -24.10
N ARG A 317 -0.87 1.25 -24.46
CA ARG A 317 0.31 0.81 -23.72
C ARG A 317 1.41 0.42 -24.70
N TYR A 318 2.65 0.81 -24.40
CA TYR A 318 3.81 0.43 -25.19
C TYR A 318 5.08 0.45 -24.34
N TRP A 319 6.10 -0.29 -24.80
CA TRP A 319 7.48 -0.10 -24.40
C TRP A 319 8.35 -0.71 -25.49
N ASP A 320 9.00 0.14 -26.28
CA ASP A 320 9.78 -0.27 -27.45
C ASP A 320 11.29 -0.10 -27.27
N CYS A 321 11.72 0.32 -26.06
CA CYS A 321 13.11 0.54 -25.68
C CYS A 321 13.83 1.62 -26.50
N CYS A 322 13.12 2.33 -27.38
CA CYS A 322 13.70 3.36 -28.21
C CYS A 322 14.04 4.59 -27.38
N LYS A 323 15.05 5.34 -27.82
CA LYS A 323 15.28 6.70 -27.30
C LYS A 323 14.00 7.53 -27.51
N PRO A 324 13.41 8.10 -26.45
CA PRO A 324 12.21 8.93 -26.57
C PRO A 324 12.48 10.18 -27.41
N HIS A 325 11.49 10.63 -28.17
CA HIS A 325 11.58 11.84 -29.00
C HIS A 325 12.02 13.08 -28.20
N CYS A 326 11.58 13.21 -26.94
CA CYS A 326 11.95 14.36 -26.12
C CYS A 326 13.41 14.32 -25.63
N ALA A 327 14.13 13.21 -25.78
CA ALA A 327 15.54 13.11 -25.40
C ALA A 327 16.50 13.69 -26.44
N TRP A 328 16.00 14.18 -27.57
CA TRP A 328 16.81 14.85 -28.58
C TRP A 328 17.09 16.32 -28.22
N PRO A 329 18.26 16.88 -28.58
CA PRO A 329 18.69 18.21 -28.11
C PRO A 329 17.78 19.35 -28.58
N ASN A 330 17.17 19.20 -29.77
CA ASN A 330 16.30 20.22 -30.37
C ASN A 330 14.82 20.05 -29.98
N HIS A 331 14.53 19.19 -29.00
CA HIS A 331 13.18 18.88 -28.54
C HIS A 331 13.07 19.16 -27.03
N GLY A 332 13.00 18.13 -26.19
CA GLY A 332 12.91 18.28 -24.74
C GLY A 332 14.26 18.24 -24.02
N ASN A 333 15.30 17.71 -24.66
CA ASN A 333 16.59 17.38 -24.05
C ASN A 333 16.43 16.61 -22.72
N THR A 334 15.44 15.70 -22.65
CA THR A 334 15.26 14.77 -21.53
C THR A 334 16.35 13.70 -21.55
N ALA A 335 16.49 12.94 -20.46
CA ALA A 335 17.47 11.87 -20.41
C ALA A 335 17.13 10.75 -21.41
N ALA A 336 18.17 10.12 -21.94
CA ALA A 336 18.13 8.80 -22.54
C ALA A 336 19.27 8.00 -21.92
N CYS A 337 19.16 6.67 -21.94
CA CYS A 337 20.07 5.80 -21.23
C CYS A 337 20.82 4.85 -22.17
N ALA A 338 21.95 4.33 -21.69
CA ALA A 338 22.65 3.24 -22.33
C ALA A 338 21.83 1.94 -22.25
N ALA A 339 22.36 0.84 -22.80
CA ALA A 339 21.68 -0.45 -22.79
C ALA A 339 21.34 -0.96 -21.38
N ASP A 340 22.08 -0.56 -20.34
CA ASP A 340 21.76 -0.87 -18.94
C ASP A 340 20.46 -0.21 -18.42
N GLY A 341 19.88 0.71 -19.19
CA GLY A 341 18.64 1.42 -18.87
C GLY A 341 18.79 2.47 -17.77
N VAL A 342 20.00 2.74 -17.30
CA VAL A 342 20.26 3.61 -16.13
C VAL A 342 21.30 4.68 -16.42
N THR A 343 22.39 4.33 -17.12
CA THR A 343 23.50 5.25 -17.37
C THR A 343 23.08 6.29 -18.40
N PRO A 344 23.02 7.59 -18.05
CA PRO A 344 22.63 8.62 -19.02
C PRO A 344 23.63 8.71 -20.17
N VAL A 345 23.13 8.85 -21.39
CA VAL A 345 23.94 9.09 -22.59
C VAL A 345 23.78 10.52 -23.10
N SER A 346 24.70 10.95 -23.96
CA SER A 346 24.58 12.26 -24.62
C SER A 346 23.25 12.36 -25.37
N ALA A 347 22.60 13.52 -25.28
CA ALA A 347 21.40 13.81 -26.07
C ALA A 347 21.66 13.69 -27.59
N SER A 348 22.91 13.77 -28.05
CA SER A 348 23.28 13.54 -29.46
C SER A 348 23.47 12.07 -29.84
N THR A 349 23.49 11.14 -28.88
CA THR A 349 23.66 9.70 -29.15
C THR A 349 22.46 9.20 -29.96
N PRO A 350 22.67 8.49 -31.09
CA PRO A 350 21.57 7.94 -31.89
C PRO A 350 20.76 6.89 -31.13
N SER A 351 19.47 6.78 -31.46
CA SER A 351 18.55 5.80 -30.87
C SER A 351 18.97 4.38 -31.24
N ALA A 352 18.76 3.42 -30.34
CA ALA A 352 18.86 1.98 -30.64
C ALA A 352 17.79 1.50 -31.64
N CYS A 353 16.79 2.32 -31.89
CA CYS A 353 15.77 2.10 -32.92
C CYS A 353 16.05 2.92 -34.18
N GLY A 354 15.54 2.42 -35.31
CA GLY A 354 15.73 3.01 -36.62
C GLY A 354 16.33 2.02 -37.61
N LYS A 355 16.80 2.53 -38.75
CA LYS A 355 17.49 1.72 -39.77
C LYS A 355 18.86 1.30 -39.27
N GLU A 356 19.37 0.16 -39.73
CA GLU A 356 20.64 -0.41 -39.24
C GLU A 356 21.82 0.56 -39.32
N ASP A 357 21.88 1.41 -40.34
CA ASP A 357 22.94 2.42 -40.53
C ASP A 357 22.76 3.68 -39.67
N GLU A 358 21.61 3.83 -39.01
CA GLU A 358 21.23 4.96 -38.15
C GLU A 358 21.11 4.56 -36.67
N LYS A 359 21.14 3.25 -36.36
CA LYS A 359 21.06 2.71 -34.98
C LYS A 359 22.29 3.12 -34.17
N GLY A 360 22.06 3.54 -32.93
CA GLY A 360 23.07 3.82 -31.92
C GLY A 360 22.75 3.13 -30.60
N ASP A 361 23.29 3.66 -29.51
CA ASP A 361 23.28 2.99 -28.20
C ASP A 361 22.32 3.65 -27.18
N ALA A 362 21.44 4.56 -27.63
CA ALA A 362 20.51 5.26 -26.75
C ALA A 362 19.13 4.59 -26.67
N HIS A 363 18.66 4.36 -25.44
CA HIS A 363 17.40 3.72 -25.10
C HIS A 363 16.55 4.62 -24.19
N ALA A 364 15.27 4.26 -24.01
CA ALA A 364 14.47 4.78 -22.91
C ALA A 364 15.09 4.38 -21.56
N CYS A 365 15.07 5.31 -20.60
CA CYS A 365 15.56 5.04 -19.25
C CYS A 365 14.53 4.22 -18.46
N TYR A 366 14.99 3.32 -17.61
CA TYR A 366 14.11 2.44 -16.83
C TYR A 366 13.30 3.20 -15.78
N ASP A 367 13.75 4.37 -15.34
CA ASP A 367 12.98 5.25 -14.45
C ASP A 367 11.79 5.94 -15.15
N GLU A 368 11.68 5.83 -16.49
CA GLU A 368 10.45 6.15 -17.24
C GLU A 368 9.37 5.05 -17.13
N ALA A 369 9.65 3.95 -16.41
CA ALA A 369 8.63 2.98 -16.07
C ALA A 369 7.62 3.56 -15.05
N PRO A 370 6.34 3.19 -15.16
CA PRO A 370 5.29 3.72 -14.31
C PRO A 370 5.40 3.13 -12.90
N ARG A 371 4.99 3.92 -11.89
CA ARG A 371 5.05 3.50 -10.49
C ARG A 371 3.88 4.04 -9.67
N ALA A 372 3.37 3.22 -8.78
CA ALA A 372 2.38 3.61 -7.80
C ALA A 372 3.02 4.56 -6.78
N ILE A 373 2.33 5.65 -6.47
CA ILE A 373 2.66 6.56 -5.36
C ILE A 373 1.80 6.21 -4.15
N SER A 374 0.55 5.83 -4.41
CA SER A 374 -0.40 5.23 -3.46
C SER A 374 -1.31 4.25 -4.20
N ASP A 375 -2.28 3.66 -3.50
CA ASP A 375 -3.31 2.81 -4.13
C ASP A 375 -4.22 3.58 -5.12
N HIS A 376 -4.22 4.92 -5.06
CA HIS A 376 -5.09 5.80 -5.85
C HIS A 376 -4.34 6.76 -6.77
N VAL A 377 -3.03 6.96 -6.56
CA VAL A 377 -2.21 7.84 -7.39
C VAL A 377 -1.00 7.09 -7.96
N SER A 378 -0.77 7.24 -9.27
CA SER A 378 0.42 6.72 -9.95
C SER A 378 1.13 7.81 -10.75
N TYR A 379 2.43 7.66 -10.98
CA TYR A 379 3.17 8.43 -11.97
C TYR A 379 3.56 7.55 -13.17
N GLY A 380 3.76 8.17 -14.32
CA GLY A 380 4.32 7.50 -15.50
C GLY A 380 4.57 8.44 -16.66
N TYR A 381 4.88 7.87 -17.81
CA TYR A 381 5.35 8.61 -18.98
C TYR A 381 4.55 8.20 -20.21
N ILE A 382 4.35 9.12 -21.16
CA ILE A 382 3.46 8.91 -22.30
C ILE A 382 4.07 9.38 -23.62
N ALA A 383 3.61 8.76 -24.71
CA ALA A 383 3.70 9.30 -26.06
C ALA A 383 2.36 9.90 -26.51
N VAL A 384 2.42 11.01 -27.25
CA VAL A 384 1.26 11.71 -27.86
C VAL A 384 1.63 12.18 -29.28
N PRO A 385 0.69 12.36 -30.23
CA PRO A 385 1.05 12.57 -31.64
C PRO A 385 1.76 13.91 -31.94
N ASN A 386 1.54 14.93 -31.11
CA ASN A 386 2.18 16.25 -31.25
C ASN A 386 2.68 16.70 -29.87
N PRO A 387 3.82 16.18 -29.39
CA PRO A 387 4.21 16.36 -28.00
C PRO A 387 4.68 17.80 -27.73
N THR A 388 4.19 18.35 -26.63
CA THR A 388 4.91 19.40 -25.91
C THR A 388 5.81 18.69 -24.89
N CYS A 389 7.09 18.53 -25.22
CA CYS A 389 8.01 17.75 -24.41
C CYS A 389 8.10 18.28 -22.97
N GLY A 390 8.01 17.36 -22.00
CA GLY A 390 8.03 17.68 -20.57
C GLY A 390 6.71 18.20 -20.01
N GLN A 391 5.65 18.36 -20.82
CA GLN A 391 4.32 18.68 -20.30
C GLN A 391 3.79 17.53 -19.45
N CYS A 392 3.21 17.86 -18.29
CA CYS A 392 2.50 16.89 -17.47
C CYS A 392 0.98 17.04 -17.60
N TYR A 393 0.29 15.91 -17.51
CA TYR A 393 -1.15 15.83 -17.41
C TYR A 393 -1.54 15.05 -16.17
N HIS A 394 -2.59 15.51 -15.51
CA HIS A 394 -3.31 14.72 -14.55
C HIS A 394 -4.45 14.01 -15.28
N ILE A 395 -4.52 12.69 -15.13
CA ILE A 395 -5.58 11.87 -15.70
C ILE A 395 -6.36 11.19 -14.58
N GLN A 396 -7.66 11.03 -14.79
CA GLN A 396 -8.55 10.23 -13.93
C GLN A 396 -9.27 9.17 -14.78
N PHE A 397 -9.12 7.91 -14.40
CA PHE A 397 -9.72 6.78 -15.13
C PHE A 397 -11.23 6.71 -14.92
N THR A 398 -11.97 6.48 -16.00
CA THR A 398 -13.45 6.49 -15.99
C THR A 398 -14.08 5.16 -15.61
N GLY A 399 -13.32 4.07 -15.57
CA GLY A 399 -13.86 2.72 -15.42
C GLY A 399 -14.20 2.00 -16.73
N GLN A 400 -14.11 2.67 -17.88
CA GLN A 400 -14.50 2.12 -19.19
C GLN A 400 -13.28 1.86 -20.06
N GLY A 401 -13.26 0.75 -20.81
CA GLY A 401 -12.29 0.52 -21.88
C GLY A 401 -12.71 1.17 -23.19
N GLN A 402 -11.75 1.53 -24.04
CA GLN A 402 -11.98 2.12 -25.35
C GLN A 402 -12.68 1.15 -26.31
N HIS A 403 -12.22 -0.10 -26.34
CA HIS A 403 -12.77 -1.14 -27.23
C HIS A 403 -13.78 -2.06 -26.53
N ASN A 404 -13.73 -2.11 -25.20
CA ASN A 404 -14.66 -2.86 -24.37
C ASN A 404 -15.09 -2.00 -23.16
N PRO A 405 -16.30 -1.43 -23.16
CA PRO A 405 -16.79 -0.61 -22.05
C PRO A 405 -16.87 -1.35 -20.71
N ASN A 406 -16.91 -2.69 -20.73
CA ASN A 406 -17.00 -3.54 -19.54
C ASN A 406 -15.69 -4.28 -19.24
N ASP A 407 -14.55 -3.81 -19.77
CA ASP A 407 -13.25 -4.38 -19.47
C ASP A 407 -13.00 -4.46 -17.95
N PRO A 408 -12.75 -5.66 -17.37
CA PRO A 408 -12.62 -5.83 -15.94
C PRO A 408 -11.49 -4.99 -15.31
N GLY A 409 -10.34 -4.89 -15.99
CA GLY A 409 -9.21 -4.09 -15.49
C GLY A 409 -9.53 -2.61 -15.50
N SER A 410 -10.12 -2.11 -16.60
CA SER A 410 -10.58 -0.72 -16.69
C SER A 410 -11.58 -0.38 -15.58
N ARG A 411 -12.54 -1.28 -15.29
CA ARG A 411 -13.50 -1.11 -14.18
C ARG A 411 -12.83 -1.09 -12.82
N ALA A 412 -11.78 -1.89 -12.62
CA ALA A 412 -11.07 -2.00 -11.34
C ALA A 412 -10.24 -0.74 -11.01
N ILE A 413 -9.83 0.03 -12.02
CA ILE A 413 -9.11 1.29 -11.83
C ILE A 413 -10.00 2.54 -11.90
N ALA A 414 -11.33 2.38 -11.91
CA ALA A 414 -12.25 3.51 -11.94
C ALA A 414 -11.98 4.49 -10.78
N GLY A 415 -11.87 5.78 -11.11
CA GLY A 415 -11.59 6.83 -10.14
C GLY A 415 -10.12 7.00 -9.76
N LYS A 416 -9.24 6.04 -10.07
CA LYS A 416 -7.80 6.20 -9.84
C LYS A 416 -7.23 7.35 -10.68
N HIS A 417 -6.19 7.97 -10.14
CA HIS A 417 -5.51 9.11 -10.75
C HIS A 417 -4.09 8.76 -11.16
N MET A 418 -3.62 9.40 -12.22
CA MET A 418 -2.24 9.28 -12.65
C MET A 418 -1.71 10.63 -13.12
N ILE A 419 -0.48 10.99 -12.74
CA ILE A 419 0.25 12.08 -13.39
C ILE A 419 1.14 11.47 -14.45
N VAL A 420 1.00 11.93 -15.69
CA VAL A 420 1.78 11.46 -16.82
C VAL A 420 2.60 12.58 -17.42
N LYS A 421 3.87 12.31 -17.75
CA LYS A 421 4.77 13.26 -18.42
C LYS A 421 5.00 12.87 -19.86
N VAL A 422 4.91 13.85 -20.76
CA VAL A 422 5.16 13.64 -22.20
C VAL A 422 6.66 13.55 -22.45
N THR A 423 7.14 12.35 -22.80
CA THR A 423 8.54 12.11 -23.21
C THR A 423 8.69 11.66 -24.66
N ASN A 424 7.59 11.28 -25.33
CA ASN A 424 7.69 10.75 -26.69
C ASN A 424 6.56 11.23 -27.62
N THR A 425 6.73 10.96 -28.92
CA THR A 425 5.66 11.02 -29.92
C THR A 425 5.39 9.64 -30.49
N GLY A 426 4.16 9.39 -30.94
CA GLY A 426 3.81 8.19 -31.68
C GLY A 426 3.09 8.56 -32.98
N GLY A 427 3.57 8.02 -34.11
CA GLY A 427 3.01 8.30 -35.43
C GLY A 427 1.64 7.66 -35.69
N ASP A 428 1.26 6.70 -34.85
CA ASP A 428 0.01 5.95 -34.84
C ASP A 428 -0.94 6.35 -33.71
N VAL A 429 -0.56 7.34 -32.90
CA VAL A 429 -1.35 7.80 -31.76
C VAL A 429 -2.41 8.80 -32.21
N GLN A 430 -3.67 8.55 -31.84
CA GLN A 430 -4.79 9.44 -32.16
C GLN A 430 -4.75 10.73 -31.33
N SER A 431 -5.47 11.78 -31.76
CA SER A 431 -5.42 13.11 -31.12
C SER A 431 -5.83 13.13 -29.64
N ASN A 432 -6.61 12.16 -29.17
CA ASN A 432 -7.02 12.00 -27.77
C ASN A 432 -6.51 10.70 -27.14
N GLN A 433 -5.49 10.06 -27.72
CA GLN A 433 -4.87 8.85 -27.22
C GLN A 433 -3.57 9.20 -26.50
N PHE A 434 -3.37 8.67 -25.29
CA PHE A 434 -2.08 8.71 -24.59
C PHE A 434 -1.50 7.30 -24.59
N ASP A 435 -0.32 7.13 -25.19
CA ASP A 435 0.34 5.83 -25.18
C ASP A 435 1.22 5.72 -23.94
N VAL A 436 0.78 4.96 -22.94
CA VAL A 436 1.47 4.88 -21.64
C VAL A 436 2.67 3.97 -21.76
N MET A 437 3.83 4.44 -21.32
CA MET A 437 5.05 3.64 -21.24
C MET A 437 4.85 2.57 -20.18
N ILE A 438 4.68 1.32 -20.60
CA ILE A 438 4.44 0.16 -19.76
C ILE A 438 5.35 -0.97 -20.27
N PRO A 439 6.41 -1.34 -19.54
CA PRO A 439 7.26 -2.48 -19.90
C PRO A 439 6.45 -3.76 -20.12
N GLY A 440 6.65 -4.40 -21.28
CA GLY A 440 5.82 -5.55 -21.71
C GLY A 440 4.45 -5.16 -22.30
N GLY A 441 4.17 -3.87 -22.53
CA GLY A 441 2.95 -3.36 -23.15
C GLY A 441 2.90 -3.53 -24.67
N GLY A 442 4.02 -3.90 -25.30
CA GLY A 442 4.16 -4.10 -26.73
C GLY A 442 5.19 -3.15 -27.34
N VAL A 443 5.99 -3.68 -28.26
CA VAL A 443 7.11 -2.96 -28.91
C VAL A 443 6.66 -2.17 -30.16
N GLY A 444 5.43 -2.39 -30.61
CA GLY A 444 4.89 -1.71 -31.79
C GLY A 444 5.77 -1.91 -33.02
N GLN A 445 6.09 -0.82 -33.70
CA GLN A 445 6.82 -0.84 -34.98
C GLN A 445 8.32 -1.12 -34.85
N ASN A 446 8.86 -1.15 -33.61
CA ASN A 446 10.29 -1.27 -33.35
C ASN A 446 10.62 -2.57 -32.59
N PRO A 447 10.48 -3.76 -33.20
CA PRO A 447 10.55 -5.02 -32.46
C PRO A 447 11.95 -5.40 -31.96
N ASP A 448 13.01 -4.87 -32.56
CA ASP A 448 14.36 -5.39 -32.33
C ASP A 448 15.05 -4.81 -31.09
N ALA A 449 14.72 -3.57 -30.71
CA ALA A 449 15.53 -2.82 -29.74
C ALA A 449 15.45 -3.41 -28.33
N CYS A 450 14.25 -3.81 -27.87
CA CYS A 450 14.09 -4.43 -26.56
C CYS A 450 14.72 -5.82 -26.48
N ALA A 451 14.55 -6.66 -27.51
CA ALA A 451 15.17 -7.98 -27.54
C ALA A 451 16.71 -7.87 -27.43
N ALA A 452 17.29 -6.93 -28.18
CA ALA A 452 18.72 -6.64 -28.13
C ALA A 452 19.15 -6.06 -26.76
N GLN A 453 18.41 -5.09 -26.23
CA GLN A 453 18.75 -4.44 -24.96
C GLN A 453 18.72 -5.42 -23.78
N TRP A 454 17.68 -6.26 -23.72
CA TRP A 454 17.45 -7.17 -22.60
C TRP A 454 18.10 -8.54 -22.79
N GLY A 455 18.61 -8.83 -23.98
CA GLY A 455 19.21 -10.12 -24.31
C GLY A 455 18.21 -11.28 -24.28
N ILE A 456 16.98 -11.03 -24.75
CA ILE A 456 15.89 -12.01 -24.80
C ILE A 456 15.49 -12.32 -26.25
N ASP A 457 14.80 -13.44 -26.46
CA ASP A 457 14.28 -13.77 -27.80
C ASP A 457 13.16 -12.78 -28.18
N PRO A 458 13.09 -12.30 -29.44
CA PRO A 458 11.99 -11.44 -29.87
C PRO A 458 10.59 -12.03 -29.64
N SER A 459 10.45 -13.36 -29.64
CA SER A 459 9.17 -14.03 -29.33
C SER A 459 8.78 -13.95 -27.85
N ASP A 460 9.73 -13.66 -26.95
CA ASP A 460 9.48 -13.49 -25.52
C ASP A 460 8.94 -12.09 -25.17
N LEU A 461 8.96 -11.14 -26.11
CA LEU A 461 8.41 -9.77 -25.94
C LEU A 461 6.88 -9.73 -25.92
N GLY A 462 6.23 -10.85 -26.25
CA GLY A 462 4.79 -10.95 -26.40
C GLY A 462 4.28 -10.41 -27.73
N ALA A 463 2.98 -10.13 -27.80
CA ALA A 463 2.36 -9.61 -29.02
C ALA A 463 2.94 -8.24 -29.39
N THR A 464 3.23 -8.03 -30.69
CA THR A 464 3.76 -6.74 -31.19
C THR A 464 2.95 -5.54 -30.70
N TYR A 465 1.62 -5.64 -30.73
CA TYR A 465 0.70 -4.67 -30.16
C TYR A 465 -0.04 -5.31 -28.98
N GLY A 466 0.03 -4.67 -27.82
CA GLY A 466 -0.59 -5.15 -26.58
C GLY A 466 0.29 -6.05 -25.71
N GLY A 467 1.47 -6.47 -26.22
CA GLY A 467 2.55 -7.09 -25.47
C GLY A 467 2.13 -8.37 -24.76
N PHE A 468 2.54 -8.51 -23.50
CA PHE A 468 2.23 -9.68 -22.67
C PHE A 468 0.72 -9.91 -22.54
N LEU A 469 -0.07 -8.84 -22.34
CA LEU A 469 -1.52 -8.96 -22.21
C LEU A 469 -2.17 -9.48 -23.50
N GLY A 470 -1.63 -9.13 -24.67
CA GLY A 470 -2.11 -9.60 -25.96
C GLY A 470 -2.05 -11.13 -26.14
N GLU A 471 -1.17 -11.81 -25.39
CA GLU A 471 -1.03 -13.27 -25.40
C GLU A 471 -1.74 -13.96 -24.22
N CYS A 472 -2.24 -13.18 -23.26
CA CYS A 472 -2.85 -13.69 -22.05
C CYS A 472 -4.39 -13.76 -22.17
N GLY A 473 -4.93 -14.98 -22.11
CA GLY A 473 -6.37 -15.25 -22.14
C GLY A 473 -6.97 -15.59 -20.77
N GLY A 474 -8.27 -15.85 -20.75
CA GLY A 474 -8.99 -16.33 -19.55
C GLY A 474 -9.70 -15.24 -18.75
N SER A 475 -9.94 -15.53 -17.46
CA SER A 475 -10.52 -14.57 -16.51
C SER A 475 -9.56 -13.39 -16.26
N HIS A 476 -10.07 -12.32 -15.63
CA HIS A 476 -9.24 -11.17 -15.25
C HIS A 476 -8.03 -11.60 -14.42
N GLU A 477 -8.22 -12.45 -13.41
CA GLU A 477 -7.10 -12.96 -12.61
C GLU A 477 -6.17 -13.91 -13.34
N ALA A 478 -6.69 -14.72 -14.27
CA ALA A 478 -5.82 -15.55 -15.12
C ALA A 478 -4.93 -14.69 -16.03
N ARG A 479 -5.47 -13.58 -16.55
CA ARG A 479 -4.69 -12.59 -17.32
C ARG A 479 -3.63 -11.93 -16.45
N LYS A 480 -3.99 -11.45 -15.24
CA LYS A 480 -3.03 -10.87 -14.28
C LYS A 480 -1.89 -11.83 -13.97
N GLN A 481 -2.19 -13.09 -13.67
CA GLN A 481 -1.15 -14.09 -13.38
C GLN A 481 -0.28 -14.38 -14.60
N CYS A 482 -0.88 -14.51 -15.78
CA CYS A 482 -0.14 -14.74 -17.04
C CYS A 482 0.83 -13.59 -17.34
N VAL A 483 0.37 -12.33 -17.25
CA VAL A 483 1.22 -11.15 -17.46
C VAL A 483 2.31 -11.07 -16.40
N ARG A 484 1.98 -11.30 -15.11
CA ARG A 484 2.96 -11.32 -14.02
C ARG A 484 4.09 -12.32 -14.28
N ASN A 485 3.76 -13.52 -14.73
CA ASN A 485 4.76 -14.53 -15.04
C ASN A 485 5.70 -14.06 -16.16
N LYS A 486 5.16 -13.40 -17.19
CA LYS A 486 5.96 -12.84 -18.29
C LYS A 486 6.84 -11.66 -17.84
N CYS A 487 6.46 -10.89 -16.82
CA CYS A 487 7.33 -9.84 -16.25
C CYS A 487 8.69 -10.38 -15.76
N SER A 488 8.80 -11.67 -15.43
CA SER A 488 10.07 -12.29 -15.04
C SER A 488 11.12 -12.35 -16.17
N LEU A 489 10.69 -12.19 -17.42
CA LEU A 489 11.56 -12.12 -18.60
C LEU A 489 12.29 -10.78 -18.70
N LEU A 490 11.82 -9.75 -17.97
CA LEU A 490 12.40 -8.41 -18.01
C LEU A 490 13.56 -8.25 -17.01
N PRO A 491 14.53 -7.36 -17.26
CA PRO A 491 15.61 -7.05 -16.32
C PRO A 491 15.09 -6.62 -14.94
N ALA A 492 15.88 -6.87 -13.90
CA ALA A 492 15.48 -6.51 -12.53
C ALA A 492 15.50 -4.99 -12.34
N GLY A 493 14.66 -4.51 -11.42
CA GLY A 493 14.55 -3.08 -11.12
C GLY A 493 13.40 -2.41 -11.87
N PRO A 494 13.48 -1.09 -12.12
CA PRO A 494 12.32 -0.28 -12.47
C PRO A 494 11.52 -0.76 -13.68
N VAL A 495 12.19 -1.34 -14.68
CA VAL A 495 11.52 -1.88 -15.88
C VAL A 495 10.64 -3.10 -15.56
N ARG A 496 11.08 -4.01 -14.70
CA ARG A 496 10.24 -5.14 -14.24
C ARG A 496 9.22 -4.69 -13.22
N ASP A 497 9.56 -3.74 -12.36
CA ASP A 497 8.62 -3.16 -11.40
C ASP A 497 7.46 -2.45 -12.11
N GLY A 498 7.72 -1.76 -13.23
CA GLY A 498 6.70 -1.18 -14.09
C GLY A 498 5.79 -2.21 -14.76
N CYS A 499 6.33 -3.38 -15.12
CA CYS A 499 5.51 -4.51 -15.59
C CYS A 499 4.62 -5.06 -14.47
N HIS A 500 5.15 -5.18 -13.25
CA HIS A 500 4.34 -5.57 -12.08
C HIS A 500 3.29 -4.52 -11.72
N TRP A 501 3.62 -3.23 -11.82
CA TRP A 501 2.66 -2.13 -11.67
C TRP A 501 1.48 -2.27 -12.63
N PHE A 502 1.72 -2.70 -13.87
CA PHE A 502 0.65 -2.92 -14.85
C PHE A 502 -0.31 -4.03 -14.40
N VAL A 503 0.19 -5.03 -13.67
CA VAL A 503 -0.63 -6.10 -13.10
C VAL A 503 -1.35 -5.65 -11.82
N ASP A 504 -0.63 -4.98 -10.92
CA ASP A 504 -1.07 -4.70 -9.55
C ASP A 504 -1.89 -3.42 -9.45
N TRP A 505 -1.35 -2.30 -9.90
CA TRP A 505 -2.00 -1.00 -9.74
C TRP A 505 -2.95 -0.70 -10.90
N TYR A 506 -2.51 -1.01 -12.12
CA TYR A 506 -3.26 -0.78 -13.35
C TYR A 506 -4.23 -1.91 -13.69
N GLU A 507 -4.21 -3.01 -12.92
CA GLU A 507 -5.18 -4.11 -13.01
C GLU A 507 -5.29 -4.73 -14.41
N VAL A 508 -4.19 -4.75 -15.17
CA VAL A 508 -4.14 -5.14 -16.60
C VAL A 508 -5.25 -4.52 -17.44
N ALA A 509 -5.64 -3.27 -17.15
CA ALA A 509 -6.69 -2.56 -17.86
C ALA A 509 -6.39 -2.46 -19.37
N ASP A 510 -7.34 -2.91 -20.18
CA ASP A 510 -7.19 -2.95 -21.64
C ASP A 510 -7.75 -1.68 -22.28
N ASN A 511 -6.82 -0.76 -22.53
CA ASN A 511 -7.04 0.54 -23.15
C ASN A 511 -8.10 1.40 -22.43
N PRO A 512 -7.91 1.74 -21.15
CA PRO A 512 -8.90 2.47 -20.35
C PRO A 512 -9.09 3.91 -20.84
N LYS A 513 -10.32 4.40 -20.75
CA LYS A 513 -10.70 5.79 -20.96
C LYS A 513 -10.45 6.63 -19.72
N PHE A 514 -10.07 7.88 -19.91
CA PHE A 514 -9.80 8.83 -18.83
C PHE A 514 -10.28 10.24 -19.18
N ARG A 515 -10.44 11.07 -18.14
CA ARG A 515 -10.47 12.54 -18.25
C ARG A 515 -9.07 13.08 -17.98
N TYR A 516 -8.73 14.23 -18.54
CA TYR A 516 -7.42 14.81 -18.28
C TYR A 516 -7.41 16.34 -18.27
N GLU A 517 -6.42 16.91 -17.56
CA GLU A 517 -6.09 18.33 -17.58
C GLU A 517 -4.57 18.54 -17.52
N PRO A 518 -4.03 19.64 -18.09
CA PRO A 518 -2.62 19.97 -17.95
C PRO A 518 -2.31 20.40 -16.51
N VAL A 519 -1.18 19.97 -15.99
CA VAL A 519 -0.70 20.33 -14.64
C VAL A 519 0.79 20.65 -14.65
N GLU A 520 1.27 21.31 -13.61
CA GLU A 520 2.71 21.40 -13.35
C GLU A 520 3.26 20.01 -13.01
N CYS A 521 4.46 19.71 -13.50
CA CYS A 521 5.09 18.43 -13.20
C CYS A 521 5.52 18.36 -11.73
N PRO A 522 5.04 17.37 -10.95
CA PRO A 522 5.45 17.19 -9.56
C PRO A 522 6.94 16.84 -9.44
N ALA A 523 7.52 17.07 -8.27
CA ALA A 523 8.87 16.62 -7.99
C ALA A 523 8.94 15.08 -8.04
N GLY A 524 9.89 14.54 -8.79
CA GLY A 524 10.08 13.09 -8.94
C GLY A 524 9.48 12.48 -10.20
N ILE A 525 8.95 13.28 -11.15
CA ILE A 525 8.59 12.82 -12.51
C ILE A 525 9.45 13.48 -13.61
#